data_AF-A0A2J0MQ25-F1
#
_entry.id   AF-A0A2J0MQ25-F1
#
_cell.length_a   1.000
_cell.length_b   1.000
_cell.length_c   1.000
_cell.angle_alpha   90.00
_cell.angle_beta   90.00
_cell.angle_gamma   90.00
#
_symmetry.space_group_name_H-M   'P 1'
#
loop_
_entity.id
_entity.type
_entity.pdbx_description
1 polymer ?
#
loop_
_entity_poly.entity_id
_entity_poly.type
_entity_poly.pdbx_seq_one_letter_code
_entity_poly.pdbx_strand_id
1 'polypeptide(L)'
;MDKKKLIRLGSQTAKGGFKNENDVIKCFNKWEKDEVAKKWLKAMGYEISDIEYVKAVKVRGQYKADIQVRVRIIIKLKSQEDLQNLQVKLVSNPQGFNQVDKRWIYKYVELWNIPKDVVKILKLFTGEIKPTKSGLEDSRRMLLTEMDEKDQNKIIKFFEGNKILVVSDILKGRGEFSADWVLVILKVNGKSAWTLKSINEAMNVFGSGEIRITDQGSLKIGQIGMQRKGGDNGRDSAKMLQFKINPVELFNE
;
A
#
# COMPACT_ATOMS: atom_id res chain seq x y z
N MET A 1 -1.71 19.71 -10.50
CA MET A 1 -1.10 20.29 -9.29
C MET A 1 0.41 20.37 -9.49
N ASP A 2 1.02 21.55 -9.35
CA ASP A 2 2.44 21.78 -9.70
C ASP A 2 3.40 20.94 -8.81
N LYS A 3 4.39 20.31 -9.46
CA LYS A 3 5.42 19.42 -8.88
C LYS A 3 6.22 20.11 -7.77
N LYS A 4 6.30 21.45 -7.80
CA LYS A 4 6.91 22.27 -6.73
C LYS A 4 6.02 22.41 -5.50
N LYS A 5 4.70 22.30 -5.64
CA LYS A 5 3.73 22.44 -4.54
C LYS A 5 3.69 21.18 -3.66
N LEU A 6 3.77 19.99 -4.27
CA LEU A 6 3.87 18.69 -3.56
C LEU A 6 5.08 18.60 -2.60
N ILE A 7 6.21 19.21 -2.99
CA ILE A 7 7.42 19.29 -2.15
C ILE A 7 7.23 20.27 -0.98
N ARG A 8 6.33 21.25 -1.11
CA ARG A 8 6.16 22.37 -0.17
C ARG A 8 4.99 22.20 0.81
N LEU A 9 4.01 21.34 0.51
CA LEU A 9 2.74 21.23 1.24
C LEU A 9 2.78 20.39 2.52
N GLY A 10 3.72 19.45 2.68
CA GLY A 10 3.78 18.63 3.90
C GLY A 10 5.05 17.79 4.08
N SER A 11 6.13 18.11 3.35
CA SER A 11 7.30 17.22 3.26
C SER A 11 8.47 17.65 4.14
N GLN A 12 9.02 16.71 4.90
CA GLN A 12 10.29 16.91 5.60
C GLN A 12 11.43 16.45 4.68
N THR A 13 12.41 17.32 4.45
CA THR A 13 13.54 17.02 3.55
C THR A 13 14.62 16.25 4.31
N ALA A 14 15.12 15.15 3.72
CA ALA A 14 16.25 14.40 4.26
C ALA A 14 17.53 14.68 3.45
N LYS A 15 18.65 14.92 4.14
CA LYS A 15 19.99 14.98 3.50
C LYS A 15 20.51 13.55 3.33
N GLY A 16 20.31 12.97 2.15
CA GLY A 16 20.74 11.60 1.84
C GLY A 16 19.75 10.85 0.95
N GLY A 17 20.26 9.96 0.10
CA GLY A 17 19.44 9.16 -0.80
C GLY A 17 19.08 7.81 -0.20
N PHE A 18 17.83 7.63 0.25
CA PHE A 18 17.31 6.33 0.75
C PHE A 18 17.15 5.30 -0.37
N LYS A 19 18.13 4.45 -0.67
CA LYS A 19 18.09 3.50 -1.80
C LYS A 19 17.15 2.32 -1.55
N ASN A 20 17.02 1.86 -0.32
CA ASN A 20 16.18 0.73 0.06
C ASN A 20 15.80 0.80 1.55
N GLU A 21 15.01 -0.19 2.02
CA GLU A 21 14.64 -0.35 3.43
C GLU A 21 15.84 -0.36 4.39
N ASN A 22 17.01 -0.86 3.98
CA ASN A 22 18.18 -0.88 4.85
C ASN A 22 18.66 0.53 5.22
N ASP A 23 18.42 1.53 4.38
CA ASP A 23 18.77 2.91 4.71
C ASP A 23 17.82 3.48 5.77
N VAL A 24 16.55 3.10 5.75
CA VAL A 24 15.58 3.42 6.82
C VAL A 24 15.97 2.71 8.12
N ILE A 25 16.35 1.43 8.05
CA ILE A 25 16.86 0.67 9.19
C ILE A 25 18.09 1.34 9.82
N LYS A 26 19.08 1.71 8.99
CA LYS A 26 20.29 2.40 9.45
C LYS A 26 19.98 3.74 10.10
N CYS A 27 18.99 4.47 9.59
CA CYS A 27 18.54 5.74 10.12
C CYS A 27 17.96 5.58 11.53
N PHE A 28 17.00 4.65 11.73
CA PHE A 28 16.48 4.33 13.07
C PHE A 28 17.56 3.81 14.03
N ASN A 29 18.46 2.94 13.58
CA ASN A 29 19.56 2.42 14.41
C ASN A 29 20.61 3.49 14.77
N LYS A 30 20.54 4.70 14.20
CA LYS A 30 21.40 5.84 14.50
C LYS A 30 20.61 7.04 15.05
N TRP A 31 19.41 6.81 15.58
CA TRP A 31 18.45 7.86 15.93
C TRP A 31 19.03 8.98 16.81
N GLU A 32 19.94 8.67 17.73
CA GLU A 32 20.58 9.67 18.61
C GLU A 32 21.26 10.81 17.83
N LYS A 33 21.87 10.47 16.68
CA LYS A 33 22.61 11.41 15.81
C LYS A 33 21.88 11.74 14.51
N ASP A 34 20.76 11.07 14.23
CA ASP A 34 20.01 11.22 13.00
C ASP A 34 18.72 12.01 13.23
N GLU A 35 18.72 13.26 12.77
CA GLU A 35 17.58 14.18 12.90
C GLU A 35 16.35 13.73 12.10
N VAL A 36 16.50 12.90 11.06
CA VAL A 36 15.35 12.35 10.33
C VAL A 36 14.69 11.27 11.18
N ALA A 37 15.48 10.36 11.78
CA ALA A 37 14.95 9.34 12.67
C ALA A 37 14.25 9.93 13.90
N LYS A 38 14.80 10.99 14.52
CA LYS A 38 14.11 11.70 15.61
C LYS A 38 12.76 12.26 15.19
N LYS A 39 12.67 12.79 13.97
CA LYS A 39 11.39 13.31 13.44
C LYS A 39 10.38 12.19 13.17
N TRP A 40 10.82 11.02 12.72
CA TRP A 40 9.96 9.84 12.61
C TRP A 40 9.44 9.38 13.98
N LEU A 41 10.32 9.26 14.97
CA LEU A 41 9.94 8.85 16.33
C LEU A 41 8.93 9.84 16.95
N LYS A 42 9.13 11.15 16.77
CA LYS A 42 8.15 12.16 17.18
C LYS A 42 6.81 12.02 16.46
N ALA A 43 6.83 11.80 15.14
CA ALA A 43 5.61 11.58 14.36
C ALA A 43 4.88 10.29 14.75
N MET A 44 5.59 9.31 15.32
CA MET A 44 5.02 8.10 15.92
C MET A 44 4.48 8.31 17.34
N GLY A 45 4.62 9.52 17.91
CA GLY A 45 4.11 9.88 19.23
C GLY A 45 5.11 9.71 20.38
N TYR A 46 6.39 9.44 20.10
CA TYR A 46 7.40 9.32 21.15
C TYR A 46 8.02 10.66 21.53
N GLU A 47 8.15 10.89 22.83
CA GLU A 47 9.00 11.94 23.38
C GLU A 47 10.46 11.48 23.34
N ILE A 48 11.31 12.22 22.61
CA ILE A 48 12.71 11.83 22.34
C ILE A 48 13.54 11.73 23.63
N SER A 49 13.22 12.53 24.65
CA SER A 49 13.88 12.47 25.96
C SER A 49 13.66 11.15 26.70
N ASP A 50 12.59 10.44 26.37
CA ASP A 50 12.15 9.25 27.11
C ASP A 50 12.66 7.97 26.45
N ILE A 51 13.28 8.07 25.26
CA ILE A 51 13.78 6.93 24.49
C ILE A 51 15.14 6.51 25.02
N GLU A 52 15.22 5.27 25.52
CA GLU A 52 16.47 4.64 25.95
C GLU A 52 17.17 3.95 24.77
N TYR A 53 16.38 3.31 23.90
CA TYR A 53 16.91 2.45 22.84
C TYR A 53 15.96 2.34 21.66
N VAL A 54 16.54 2.32 20.45
CA VAL A 54 15.82 2.03 19.21
C VAL A 54 16.57 0.99 18.41
N LYS A 55 15.85 -0.04 17.97
CA LYS A 55 16.35 -1.07 17.04
C LYS A 55 15.37 -1.30 15.91
N ALA A 56 15.79 -0.96 14.70
CA ALA A 56 15.12 -1.38 13.49
C ALA A 56 15.74 -2.65 12.93
N VAL A 57 14.87 -3.58 12.53
CA VAL A 57 15.24 -4.82 11.84
C VAL A 57 14.33 -5.04 10.64
N LYS A 58 14.85 -5.72 9.61
CA LYS A 58 14.06 -6.10 8.45
C LYS A 58 13.10 -7.23 8.81
N VAL A 59 11.83 -7.10 8.43
CA VAL A 59 10.86 -8.20 8.49
C VAL A 59 11.10 -9.13 7.30
N ARG A 60 11.26 -10.42 7.57
CA ARG A 60 11.49 -11.44 6.52
C ARG A 60 10.19 -12.22 6.29
N GLY A 61 9.82 -12.43 5.03
CA GLY A 61 8.61 -13.16 4.65
C GLY A 61 7.68 -12.33 3.78
N GLN A 62 6.47 -12.84 3.53
CA GLN A 62 5.42 -12.14 2.78
C GLN A 62 4.47 -11.42 3.74
N TYR A 63 4.97 -10.39 4.40
CA TYR A 63 4.21 -9.57 5.35
C TYR A 63 3.92 -8.18 4.78
N LYS A 64 3.06 -7.41 5.46
CA LYS A 64 2.73 -6.03 5.06
C LYS A 64 3.74 -5.01 5.53
N ALA A 65 4.33 -5.26 6.69
CA ALA A 65 5.46 -4.50 7.20
C ALA A 65 6.77 -4.97 6.54
N ASP A 66 7.60 -4.00 6.18
CA ASP A 66 8.93 -4.24 5.62
C ASP A 66 10.00 -4.17 6.71
N ILE A 67 9.76 -3.34 7.74
CA ILE A 67 10.67 -3.08 8.86
C ILE A 67 9.87 -3.16 10.16
N GLN A 68 10.47 -3.73 11.20
CA GLN A 68 9.98 -3.61 12.57
C GLN A 68 10.96 -2.75 13.35
N VAL A 69 10.43 -1.73 14.04
CA VAL A 69 11.17 -0.83 14.91
C VAL A 69 10.78 -1.14 16.34
N ARG A 70 11.72 -1.67 17.12
CA ARG A 70 11.60 -1.82 18.57
C ARG A 70 12.06 -0.53 19.22
N VAL A 71 11.18 0.09 20.00
CA VAL A 71 11.48 1.28 20.78
C VAL A 71 11.35 0.91 22.25
N ARG A 72 12.41 1.15 23.03
CA ARG A 72 12.38 0.99 24.48
C ARG A 72 12.39 2.39 25.09
N ILE A 73 11.35 2.68 25.87
CA ILE A 73 11.19 3.96 26.57
C ILE A 73 11.26 3.77 28.08
N ILE A 74 11.77 4.78 28.78
CA ILE A 74 11.78 4.83 30.24
C ILE A 74 10.72 5.84 30.67
N ILE A 75 9.60 5.35 31.22
CA ILE A 75 8.60 6.23 31.83
C ILE A 75 8.68 6.03 33.34
N LYS A 76 9.06 7.09 34.08
CA LYS A 76 8.98 7.14 35.55
C LYS A 76 9.56 5.89 36.26
N LEU A 77 10.79 5.51 35.91
CA LEU A 77 11.51 4.35 36.47
C LEU A 77 10.96 2.96 36.06
N LYS A 78 10.07 2.88 35.07
CA LYS A 78 9.66 1.62 34.43
C LYS A 78 10.12 1.61 32.97
N SER A 79 10.72 0.49 32.56
CA SER A 79 11.08 0.25 31.17
C SER A 79 9.92 -0.41 30.45
N GLN A 80 9.48 0.18 29.33
CA GLN A 80 8.47 -0.40 28.44
C GLN A 80 9.07 -0.55 27.05
N GLU A 81 8.78 -1.68 26.41
CA GLU A 81 9.13 -1.93 25.02
C GLU A 81 7.88 -1.86 24.16
N ASP A 82 8.00 -1.15 23.04
CA ASP A 82 6.97 -1.03 22.02
C ASP A 82 7.52 -1.50 20.68
N LEU A 83 6.68 -2.22 19.93
CA LEU A 83 7.03 -2.80 18.64
C LEU A 83 6.16 -2.17 17.57
N GLN A 84 6.81 -1.45 16.66
CA GLN A 84 6.15 -0.70 15.60
C GLN A 84 6.50 -1.27 14.24
N ASN A 85 5.49 -1.72 13.51
CA ASN A 85 5.67 -2.31 12.19
C ASN A 85 5.47 -1.25 11.09
N LEU A 86 6.48 -1.03 10.27
CA LEU A 86 6.50 -0.01 9.21
C LEU A 86 6.46 -0.66 7.83
N GLN A 87 5.55 -0.20 6.99
CA GLN A 87 5.64 -0.37 5.55
C GLN A 87 6.43 0.80 4.93
N VAL A 88 7.36 0.52 4.02
CA VAL A 88 8.20 1.52 3.36
C VAL A 88 7.88 1.58 1.87
N LYS A 89 7.53 2.76 1.36
CA LYS A 89 7.33 3.01 -0.07
C LYS A 89 8.35 4.03 -0.58
N LEU A 90 9.26 3.54 -1.41
CA LEU A 90 10.21 4.37 -2.15
C LEU A 90 9.59 4.77 -3.49
N VAL A 91 9.46 6.07 -3.72
CA VAL A 91 8.80 6.62 -4.92
C VAL A 91 9.76 7.56 -5.63
N SER A 92 9.94 7.37 -6.94
CA SER A 92 10.75 8.25 -7.80
C SER A 92 9.94 9.04 -8.81
N ASN A 93 8.70 8.61 -9.08
CA ASN A 93 7.76 9.30 -9.95
C ASN A 93 6.53 9.72 -9.12
N PRO A 94 6.25 11.03 -8.96
CA PRO A 94 5.10 11.50 -8.22
C PRO A 94 3.73 11.04 -8.76
N GLN A 95 3.69 10.63 -10.03
CA GLN A 95 2.49 10.07 -10.67
C GLN A 95 2.52 8.54 -10.74
N GLY A 96 3.52 7.93 -10.10
CA GLY A 96 3.75 6.49 -10.12
C GLY A 96 2.73 5.76 -9.22
N PHE A 97 2.33 4.58 -9.68
CA PHE A 97 1.50 3.67 -8.92
C PHE A 97 2.33 2.50 -8.40
N ASN A 98 2.28 2.26 -7.09
CA ASN A 98 3.00 1.19 -6.42
C ASN A 98 2.04 0.05 -6.06
N GLN A 99 2.51 -1.19 -6.21
CA GLN A 99 1.77 -2.36 -5.74
C GLN A 99 1.68 -2.36 -4.21
N VAL A 100 0.48 -2.68 -3.69
CA VAL A 100 0.23 -2.90 -2.26
C VAL A 100 -0.17 -4.34 -1.95
N ASP A 101 -0.82 -5.01 -2.91
CA ASP A 101 -1.21 -6.41 -2.77
C ASP A 101 -1.32 -7.07 -4.15
N LYS A 102 -1.04 -8.37 -4.21
CA LYS A 102 -1.23 -9.18 -5.41
C LYS A 102 -1.31 -10.65 -5.04
N ARG A 103 -2.42 -11.31 -5.40
CA ARG A 103 -2.62 -12.75 -5.20
C ARG A 103 -3.48 -13.33 -6.33
N TRP A 104 -3.53 -14.65 -6.37
CA TRP A 104 -4.53 -15.38 -7.14
C TRP A 104 -5.94 -15.19 -6.56
N ILE A 105 -6.99 -15.27 -7.38
CA ILE A 105 -8.37 -15.05 -6.93
C ILE A 105 -8.73 -15.99 -5.77
N TYR A 106 -8.33 -17.26 -5.81
CA TYR A 106 -8.66 -18.22 -4.75
C TYR A 106 -8.21 -17.76 -3.35
N LYS A 107 -7.08 -17.04 -3.24
CA LYS A 107 -6.63 -16.47 -1.97
C LYS A 107 -7.51 -15.34 -1.48
N TYR A 108 -8.06 -14.54 -2.38
CA TYR A 108 -9.04 -13.53 -1.98
C TYR A 108 -10.39 -14.15 -1.64
N VAL A 109 -10.76 -15.29 -2.25
CA VAL A 109 -11.94 -16.07 -1.83
C VAL A 109 -11.79 -16.53 -0.38
N GLU A 110 -10.64 -17.09 -0.02
CA GLU A 110 -10.33 -17.49 1.37
C GLU A 110 -10.43 -16.31 2.35
N LEU A 111 -9.98 -15.11 1.95
CA LEU A 111 -9.93 -13.94 2.82
C LEU A 111 -11.27 -13.20 2.98
N TRP A 112 -12.06 -13.14 1.91
CA TRP A 112 -13.24 -12.25 1.81
C TRP A 112 -14.55 -12.98 1.54
N ASN A 113 -14.53 -14.32 1.51
CA ASN A 113 -15.69 -15.16 1.23
C ASN A 113 -16.44 -14.72 -0.04
N ILE A 114 -15.68 -14.51 -1.12
CA ILE A 114 -16.21 -13.94 -2.37
C ILE A 114 -17.27 -14.88 -2.97
N PRO A 115 -18.49 -14.39 -3.28
CA PRO A 115 -19.53 -15.19 -3.92
C PRO A 115 -19.09 -15.79 -5.26
N LYS A 116 -19.56 -17.01 -5.57
CA LYS A 116 -19.12 -17.78 -6.74
C LYS A 116 -19.26 -17.03 -8.08
N ASP A 117 -20.30 -16.21 -8.22
CA ASP A 117 -20.52 -15.41 -9.40
C ASP A 117 -19.52 -14.24 -9.50
N VAL A 118 -19.22 -13.55 -8.40
CA VAL A 118 -18.16 -12.54 -8.34
C VAL A 118 -16.77 -13.18 -8.58
N VAL A 119 -16.53 -14.40 -8.10
CA VAL A 119 -15.30 -15.16 -8.41
C VAL A 119 -15.16 -15.38 -9.92
N LYS A 120 -16.24 -15.77 -10.60
CA LYS A 120 -16.22 -15.96 -12.06
C LYS A 120 -15.89 -14.65 -12.78
N ILE A 121 -16.51 -13.55 -12.38
CA ILE A 121 -16.25 -12.21 -12.92
C ILE A 121 -14.76 -11.86 -12.76
N LEU A 122 -14.23 -11.99 -11.55
CA LEU A 122 -12.82 -11.70 -11.26
C LEU A 122 -11.85 -12.59 -12.06
N LYS A 123 -12.16 -13.88 -12.23
CA LYS A 123 -11.32 -14.79 -13.01
C LYS A 123 -11.33 -14.48 -14.51
N LEU A 124 -12.46 -14.06 -15.07
CA LEU A 124 -12.53 -13.54 -16.44
C LEU A 124 -11.74 -12.23 -16.56
N PHE A 125 -11.88 -11.34 -15.56
CA PHE A 125 -11.19 -10.06 -15.52
C PHE A 125 -9.66 -10.19 -15.52
N THR A 126 -9.14 -11.14 -14.74
CA THR A 126 -7.69 -11.38 -14.64
C THR A 126 -7.15 -12.30 -15.72
N GLY A 127 -8.02 -13.05 -16.42
CA GLY A 127 -7.63 -14.08 -17.38
C GLY A 127 -7.21 -15.40 -16.74
N GLU A 128 -7.55 -15.64 -15.47
CA GLU A 128 -7.51 -16.98 -14.87
C GLU A 128 -8.43 -17.95 -15.62
N ILE A 129 -9.57 -17.46 -16.12
CA ILE A 129 -10.45 -18.16 -17.06
C ILE A 129 -10.44 -17.39 -18.37
N LYS A 130 -10.25 -18.11 -19.49
CA LYS A 130 -10.28 -17.52 -20.82
C LYS A 130 -11.72 -17.17 -21.22
N PRO A 131 -11.97 -15.98 -21.78
CA PRO A 131 -13.29 -15.64 -22.27
C PRO A 131 -13.64 -16.41 -23.54
N THR A 132 -14.94 -16.65 -23.74
CA THR A 132 -15.50 -17.22 -24.97
C THR A 132 -15.99 -16.16 -25.96
N LYS A 133 -16.20 -14.92 -25.48
CA LYS A 133 -16.66 -13.77 -26.28
C LYS A 133 -15.57 -13.36 -27.28
N SER A 134 -15.95 -13.12 -28.53
CA SER A 134 -15.10 -12.55 -29.57
C SER A 134 -15.12 -11.01 -29.53
N GLY A 135 -14.15 -10.36 -30.18
CA GLY A 135 -14.09 -8.90 -30.28
C GLY A 135 -13.65 -8.18 -29.00
N LEU A 136 -12.94 -8.86 -28.11
CA LEU A 136 -12.36 -8.28 -26.90
C LEU A 136 -11.05 -7.55 -27.22
N GLU A 137 -10.74 -6.48 -26.46
CA GLU A 137 -9.48 -5.75 -26.55
C GLU A 137 -8.27 -6.64 -26.25
N ASP A 138 -8.41 -7.57 -25.29
CA ASP A 138 -7.39 -8.55 -24.92
C ASP A 138 -8.00 -9.95 -24.87
N SER A 139 -7.76 -10.77 -25.89
CA SER A 139 -8.32 -12.13 -26.02
C SER A 139 -7.99 -13.10 -24.86
N ARG A 140 -7.10 -12.70 -23.94
CA ARG A 140 -6.71 -13.50 -22.77
C ARG A 140 -7.61 -13.25 -21.55
N ARG A 141 -8.43 -12.20 -21.54
CA ARG A 141 -9.23 -11.77 -20.38
C ARG A 141 -10.41 -10.90 -20.83
N MET A 142 -11.21 -10.39 -19.89
CA MET A 142 -12.20 -9.35 -20.17
C MET A 142 -11.93 -8.10 -19.33
N LEU A 143 -12.11 -6.92 -19.91
CA LEU A 143 -12.28 -5.69 -19.15
C LEU A 143 -13.64 -5.70 -18.45
N LEU A 144 -13.75 -4.96 -17.34
CA LEU A 144 -15.05 -4.81 -16.66
C LEU A 144 -16.06 -4.08 -17.54
N THR A 145 -15.60 -3.14 -18.38
CA THR A 145 -16.42 -2.44 -19.39
C THR A 145 -16.91 -3.35 -20.52
N GLU A 146 -16.29 -4.51 -20.73
CA GLU A 146 -16.70 -5.49 -21.76
C GLU A 146 -17.71 -6.54 -21.25
N MET A 147 -17.98 -6.53 -19.94
CA MET A 147 -18.95 -7.42 -19.28
C MET A 147 -20.35 -6.79 -19.30
N ASP A 148 -21.39 -7.61 -19.13
CA ASP A 148 -22.76 -7.09 -19.05
C ASP A 148 -22.99 -6.27 -17.78
N GLU A 149 -24.02 -5.41 -17.79
CA GLU A 149 -24.32 -4.54 -16.65
C GLU A 149 -24.64 -5.32 -15.37
N LYS A 150 -25.17 -6.54 -15.49
CA LYS A 150 -25.49 -7.38 -14.33
C LYS A 150 -24.21 -7.80 -13.60
N ASP A 151 -23.19 -8.23 -14.34
CA ASP A 151 -21.90 -8.61 -13.79
C ASP A 151 -21.11 -7.39 -13.27
N GLN A 152 -21.16 -6.26 -14.00
CA GLN A 152 -20.60 -4.99 -13.51
C GLN A 152 -21.23 -4.56 -12.17
N ASN A 153 -22.56 -4.65 -12.04
CA ASN A 153 -23.26 -4.30 -10.81
C ASN A 153 -22.92 -5.26 -9.65
N LYS A 154 -22.73 -6.55 -9.92
CA LYS A 154 -22.34 -7.52 -8.88
C LYS A 154 -20.97 -7.23 -8.30
N ILE A 155 -19.98 -6.94 -9.15
CA ILE A 155 -18.62 -6.65 -8.68
C ILE A 155 -18.57 -5.35 -7.89
N ILE A 156 -19.26 -4.30 -8.35
CA ILE A 156 -19.37 -3.03 -7.63
C ILE A 156 -20.00 -3.26 -6.25
N LYS A 157 -21.20 -3.85 -6.20
CA LYS A 157 -21.92 -4.13 -4.94
C LYS A 157 -21.09 -4.97 -3.96
N PHE A 158 -20.37 -5.97 -4.46
CA PHE A 158 -19.50 -6.79 -3.61
C PHE A 158 -18.43 -5.94 -2.95
N PHE A 159 -17.69 -5.14 -3.72
CA PHE A 159 -16.63 -4.31 -3.15
C PHE A 159 -17.19 -3.16 -2.29
N GLU A 160 -18.39 -2.66 -2.57
CA GLU A 160 -19.03 -1.62 -1.74
C GLU A 160 -19.39 -2.18 -0.37
N GLY A 161 -20.05 -3.33 -0.33
CA GLY A 161 -20.42 -4.00 0.92
C GLY A 161 -19.22 -4.48 1.74
N ASN A 162 -18.05 -4.68 1.13
CA ASN A 162 -16.84 -5.20 1.77
C ASN A 162 -15.68 -4.20 1.80
N LYS A 163 -15.93 -2.91 1.54
CA LYS A 163 -14.88 -1.92 1.29
C LYS A 163 -13.88 -1.82 2.43
N ILE A 164 -14.37 -1.71 3.67
CA ILE A 164 -13.52 -1.58 4.86
C ILE A 164 -12.62 -2.81 5.03
N LEU A 165 -13.20 -4.01 4.89
CA LEU A 165 -12.46 -5.27 4.98
C LEU A 165 -11.37 -5.37 3.91
N VAL A 166 -11.71 -5.10 2.65
CA VAL A 166 -10.78 -5.16 1.52
C VAL A 166 -9.64 -4.15 1.70
N VAL A 167 -9.96 -2.89 2.01
CA VAL A 167 -8.96 -1.83 2.21
C VAL A 167 -8.02 -2.17 3.37
N SER A 168 -8.57 -2.64 4.49
CA SER A 168 -7.77 -3.07 5.65
C SER A 168 -6.83 -4.22 5.29
N ASP A 169 -7.31 -5.27 4.65
CA ASP A 169 -6.49 -6.43 4.32
C ASP A 169 -5.37 -6.12 3.33
N ILE A 170 -5.63 -5.30 2.31
CA ILE A 170 -4.63 -5.00 1.29
C ILE A 170 -3.61 -3.94 1.72
N LEU A 171 -3.93 -3.08 2.70
CA LEU A 171 -3.01 -2.06 3.21
C LEU A 171 -2.35 -2.49 4.53
N LYS A 172 -3.16 -2.74 5.56
CA LYS A 172 -2.71 -3.09 6.92
C LYS A 172 -2.30 -4.55 7.03
N GLY A 173 -3.08 -5.45 6.44
CA GLY A 173 -2.94 -6.89 6.64
C GLY A 173 -3.43 -7.36 8.01
N ARG A 174 -3.07 -8.60 8.37
CA ARG A 174 -3.50 -9.27 9.60
C ARG A 174 -2.30 -9.89 10.32
N GLY A 175 -2.46 -10.14 11.63
CA GLY A 175 -1.45 -10.81 12.45
C GLY A 175 -0.36 -9.88 12.98
N GLU A 176 0.65 -10.48 13.61
CA GLU A 176 1.72 -9.80 14.36
C GLU A 176 2.59 -8.83 13.54
N PHE A 177 2.60 -8.96 12.21
CA PHE A 177 3.33 -8.09 11.28
C PHE A 177 2.38 -7.26 10.40
N SER A 178 1.18 -6.96 10.89
CA SER A 178 0.34 -5.92 10.28
C SER A 178 1.08 -4.59 10.30
N ALA A 179 0.93 -3.77 9.26
CA ALA A 179 1.55 -2.45 9.23
C ALA A 179 0.84 -1.51 10.22
N ASP A 180 1.60 -0.87 11.10
CA ASP A 180 1.11 0.18 12.00
C ASP A 180 1.32 1.56 11.37
N TRP A 181 2.34 1.69 10.53
CA TRP A 181 2.75 2.92 9.88
C TRP A 181 3.10 2.72 8.41
N VAL A 182 2.91 3.77 7.61
CA VAL A 182 3.37 3.83 6.22
C VAL A 182 4.35 5.00 6.10
N LEU A 183 5.60 4.68 5.81
CA LEU A 183 6.65 5.65 5.48
C LEU A 183 6.79 5.75 3.97
N VAL A 184 6.43 6.91 3.41
CA VAL A 184 6.64 7.19 1.99
C VAL A 184 7.83 8.13 1.83
N ILE A 185 8.78 7.73 0.99
CA ILE A 185 9.96 8.51 0.67
C ILE A 185 9.93 8.82 -0.82
N LEU A 186 9.70 10.10 -1.14
CA LEU A 186 9.67 10.63 -2.49
C LEU A 186 11.03 11.19 -2.88
N LYS A 187 11.59 10.70 -3.99
CA LYS A 187 12.85 11.16 -4.56
C LYS A 187 12.61 11.84 -5.90
N VAL A 188 12.99 13.11 -5.99
CA VAL A 188 12.92 13.87 -7.24
C VAL A 188 14.19 14.70 -7.37
N ASN A 189 14.90 14.56 -8.50
CA ASN A 189 16.05 15.39 -8.86
C ASN A 189 17.13 15.47 -7.75
N GLY A 190 17.48 14.34 -7.15
CA GLY A 190 18.51 14.26 -6.10
C GLY A 190 18.07 14.76 -4.71
N LYS A 191 16.83 15.25 -4.56
CA LYS A 191 16.24 15.61 -3.27
C LYS A 191 15.30 14.51 -2.79
N SER A 192 15.26 14.30 -1.48
CA SER A 192 14.37 13.35 -0.81
C SER A 192 13.41 14.09 0.11
N ALA A 193 12.13 13.83 -0.06
CA ALA A 193 11.02 14.25 0.78
C ALA A 193 10.40 12.99 1.42
N TRP A 194 9.88 13.09 2.63
CA TRP A 194 9.16 11.97 3.24
C TRP A 194 7.91 12.42 4.01
N THR A 195 6.98 11.47 4.16
CA THR A 195 5.80 11.55 5.04
C THR A 195 5.68 10.22 5.78
N LEU A 196 5.30 10.28 7.05
CA LEU A 196 5.04 9.11 7.90
C LEU A 196 3.62 9.25 8.45
N LYS A 197 2.77 8.29 8.13
CA LYS A 197 1.36 8.29 8.51
C LYS A 197 1.02 6.99 9.23
N SER A 198 0.12 7.07 10.20
CA SER A 198 -0.46 5.86 10.79
C SER A 198 -1.19 5.07 9.70
N ILE A 199 -1.28 3.75 9.87
CA ILE A 199 -1.99 2.91 8.91
C ILE A 199 -3.47 3.31 8.80
N ASN A 200 -4.06 3.82 9.87
CA ASN A 200 -5.45 4.28 9.89
C ASN A 200 -5.64 5.53 9.01
N GLU A 201 -4.74 6.51 9.11
CA GLU A 201 -4.73 7.67 8.20
C GLU A 201 -4.56 7.22 6.75
N ALA A 202 -3.63 6.29 6.48
CA ALA A 202 -3.43 5.78 5.13
C ALA A 202 -4.66 5.05 4.58
N MET A 203 -5.33 4.23 5.39
CA MET A 203 -6.58 3.58 5.01
C MET A 203 -7.70 4.58 4.73
N ASN A 204 -7.80 5.65 5.53
CA ASN A 204 -8.78 6.71 5.30
C ASN A 204 -8.53 7.45 3.98
N VAL A 205 -7.28 7.85 3.71
CA VAL A 205 -6.91 8.52 2.45
C VAL A 205 -7.20 7.61 1.25
N PHE A 206 -6.68 6.38 1.27
CA PHE A 206 -6.78 5.50 0.10
C PHE A 206 -8.17 4.86 -0.07
N GLY A 207 -8.87 4.63 1.03
CA GLY A 207 -10.25 4.17 1.04
C GLY A 207 -11.26 5.26 0.69
N SER A 208 -10.90 6.54 0.67
CA SER A 208 -11.82 7.63 0.33
C SER A 208 -12.29 7.60 -1.13
N GLY A 209 -13.55 7.98 -1.37
CA GLY A 209 -14.17 8.01 -2.70
C GLY A 209 -15.06 6.80 -3.01
N GLU A 210 -15.74 6.82 -4.15
CA GLU A 210 -16.67 5.77 -4.56
C GLU A 210 -15.96 4.52 -5.11
N ILE A 211 -16.73 3.45 -5.32
CA ILE A 211 -16.29 2.27 -6.05
C ILE A 211 -16.87 2.34 -7.45
N ARG A 212 -16.00 2.36 -8.46
CA ARG A 212 -16.43 2.53 -9.85
C ARG A 212 -15.54 1.79 -10.82
N ILE A 213 -16.10 1.43 -11.96
CA ILE A 213 -15.34 0.96 -13.11
C ILE A 213 -14.68 2.17 -13.77
N THR A 214 -13.43 2.03 -14.20
CA THR A 214 -12.72 3.07 -14.95
C THR A 214 -13.01 2.94 -16.44
N ASP A 215 -12.83 4.00 -17.22
CA ASP A 215 -13.02 3.96 -18.68
C ASP A 215 -12.14 2.89 -19.35
N GLN A 216 -10.95 2.65 -18.78
CA GLN A 216 -10.03 1.59 -19.22
C GLN A 216 -10.40 0.19 -18.71
N GLY A 217 -11.61 0.02 -18.17
CA GLY A 217 -12.18 -1.28 -17.78
C GLY A 217 -11.56 -1.95 -16.56
N SER A 218 -10.89 -1.20 -15.68
CA SER A 218 -10.43 -1.65 -14.36
C SER A 218 -11.40 -1.20 -13.25
N LEU A 219 -11.15 -1.55 -11.99
CA LEU A 219 -11.97 -1.07 -10.85
C LEU A 219 -11.16 -0.08 -10.01
N LYS A 220 -11.80 1.03 -9.61
CA LYS A 220 -11.34 1.93 -8.56
C LYS A 220 -12.11 1.63 -7.29
N ILE A 221 -11.39 1.39 -6.19
CA ILE A 221 -11.93 1.21 -4.84
C ILE A 221 -11.45 2.42 -4.04
N GLY A 222 -12.25 3.49 -4.02
CA GLY A 222 -11.75 4.79 -3.59
C GLY A 222 -10.56 5.23 -4.43
N GLN A 223 -9.41 5.47 -3.80
CA GLN A 223 -8.16 5.82 -4.50
C GLN A 223 -7.33 4.61 -4.93
N ILE A 224 -7.71 3.39 -4.55
CA ILE A 224 -6.99 2.16 -4.89
C ILE A 224 -7.41 1.66 -6.27
N GLY A 225 -6.46 1.43 -7.17
CA GLY A 225 -6.69 0.79 -8.46
C GLY A 225 -6.59 -0.74 -8.33
N MET A 226 -7.60 -1.47 -8.81
CA MET A 226 -7.62 -2.92 -8.94
C MET A 226 -7.51 -3.30 -10.42
N GLN A 227 -6.50 -4.08 -10.75
CA GLN A 227 -6.19 -4.45 -12.13
C GLN A 227 -5.69 -5.89 -12.24
N ARG A 228 -5.77 -6.46 -13.45
CA ARG A 228 -4.93 -7.61 -13.81
C ARG A 228 -3.45 -7.23 -13.63
N LYS A 229 -2.64 -8.11 -13.05
CA LYS A 229 -1.19 -7.90 -12.90
C LYS A 229 -0.53 -7.59 -14.23
N GLY A 230 -0.77 -8.43 -15.24
CA GLY A 230 -0.17 -8.29 -16.56
C GLY A 230 1.37 -8.40 -16.54
N GLY A 231 1.98 -8.28 -17.72
CA GLY A 231 3.44 -8.37 -17.88
C GLY A 231 3.99 -9.77 -17.56
N ASP A 232 5.10 -9.81 -16.81
CA ASP A 232 5.82 -11.03 -16.40
C ASP A 232 6.22 -11.96 -17.56
N ASN A 233 6.49 -11.40 -18.75
CA ASN A 233 6.80 -12.14 -19.99
C ASN A 233 5.74 -13.21 -20.34
N GLY A 234 4.46 -12.93 -20.02
CA GLY A 234 3.36 -13.85 -20.33
C GLY A 234 3.27 -15.05 -19.39
N ARG A 235 4.09 -15.13 -18.35
CA ARG A 235 3.97 -16.16 -17.31
C ARG A 235 2.60 -16.13 -16.66
N ASP A 236 2.19 -17.27 -16.10
CA ASP A 236 0.87 -17.43 -15.50
C ASP A 236 0.61 -16.41 -14.38
N SER A 237 1.64 -15.97 -13.65
CA SER A 237 1.56 -14.91 -12.63
C SER A 237 1.00 -13.57 -13.13
N ALA A 238 0.99 -13.33 -14.45
CA ALA A 238 0.35 -12.18 -15.06
C ALA A 238 -1.18 -12.17 -14.88
N LYS A 239 -1.78 -13.31 -14.54
CA LYS A 239 -3.22 -13.49 -14.28
C LYS A 239 -3.60 -13.28 -12.82
N MET A 240 -2.67 -12.88 -11.94
CA MET A 240 -3.03 -12.49 -10.57
C MET A 240 -3.81 -11.17 -10.57
N LEU A 241 -4.70 -11.00 -9.60
CA LEU A 241 -5.32 -9.71 -9.29
C LEU A 241 -4.32 -8.86 -8.50
N GLN A 242 -4.19 -7.59 -8.87
CA GLN A 242 -3.22 -6.67 -8.31
C GLN A 242 -3.89 -5.37 -7.87
N PHE A 243 -3.50 -4.87 -6.71
CA PHE A 243 -3.93 -3.59 -6.17
C PHE A 243 -2.77 -2.60 -6.15
N LYS A 244 -3.03 -1.38 -6.60
CA LYS A 244 -2.05 -0.29 -6.62
C LYS A 244 -2.61 1.01 -6.07
N ILE A 245 -1.73 1.79 -5.46
CA ILE A 245 -2.01 3.16 -4.98
C ILE A 245 -0.95 4.09 -5.55
N ASN A 246 -1.22 5.40 -5.55
CA ASN A 246 -0.15 6.39 -5.62
C ASN A 246 0.24 6.78 -4.18
N PRO A 247 1.41 6.35 -3.65
CA PRO A 247 1.78 6.65 -2.27
C PRO A 247 1.97 8.16 -2.00
N VAL A 248 2.15 8.97 -3.05
CA VAL A 248 2.34 10.42 -2.91
C VAL A 248 1.09 11.12 -2.40
N GLU A 249 -0.09 10.51 -2.50
CA GLU A 249 -1.32 11.06 -1.91
C GLU A 249 -1.21 11.25 -0.38
N LEU A 250 -0.32 10.52 0.31
CA LEU A 250 -0.07 10.70 1.76
C LEU A 250 0.72 11.98 2.11
N PHE A 251 1.18 12.74 1.12
CA PHE A 251 1.77 14.07 1.32
C PHE A 251 0.71 15.18 1.31
N ASN A 252 -0.51 14.89 0.87
CA ASN A 252 -1.59 15.86 0.86
C ASN A 252 -2.21 15.88 2.26
N GLU A 253 -2.19 17.06 2.90
CA GLU A 253 -2.94 17.38 4.12
C GLU A 253 -4.34 17.87 3.77
#